data_AF-A0AAE1SCJ2-F1
#
_entry.id   AF-A0AAE1SCJ2-F1
#
_cell.length_a   1.000
_cell.length_b   1.000
_cell.length_c   1.000
_cell.angle_alpha   90.00
_cell.angle_beta   90.00
_cell.angle_gamma   90.00
#
_symmetry.space_group_name_H-M   'P 1'
#
loop_
_entity.id
_entity.type
_entity.pdbx_description
1 polymer ?
#
loop_
_entity_poly.entity_id
_entity_poly.type
_entity_poly.pdbx_seq_one_letter_code
_entity_poly.pdbx_strand_id
1 'polypeptide(L)'
;MRERLGDRLPKFSQRDRELLKHSLDFIGLNHYTSRFVGHAANSREENDFYKIQDVEIIGMDNEDEDTSPLHEMLDDKLKASYFKAYLAAIHQAILCIL
;
A
#
# COMPACT_ATOMS: atom_id res chain seq x y z
N MET A 1 -6.30 4.41 -13.33
CA MET A 1 -5.92 5.84 -13.43
C MET A 1 -6.46 6.52 -14.69
N ARG A 2 -6.12 6.08 -15.91
CA ARG A 2 -6.59 6.73 -17.16
C ARG A 2 -8.12 6.82 -17.26
N GLU A 3 -8.82 5.72 -17.00
CA GLU A 3 -10.30 5.66 -17.00
C GLU A 3 -10.94 6.64 -16.01
N ARG A 4 -10.34 6.80 -14.82
CA ARG A 4 -10.91 7.57 -13.71
C ARG A 4 -10.56 9.06 -13.75
N LEU A 5 -9.39 9.40 -14.28
CA LEU A 5 -8.90 10.78 -14.34
C LEU A 5 -9.14 11.45 -15.69
N GLY A 6 -9.33 10.67 -16.76
CA GLY A 6 -9.62 11.17 -18.11
C GLY A 6 -8.63 12.24 -18.54
N ASP A 7 -9.16 13.40 -18.95
CA ASP A 7 -8.36 14.53 -19.44
C ASP A 7 -7.59 15.29 -18.33
N ARG A 8 -7.87 15.04 -17.04
CA ARG A 8 -7.06 15.60 -15.94
C ARG A 8 -5.67 14.96 -15.85
N LEU A 9 -5.50 13.75 -16.40
CA LEU A 9 -4.22 13.06 -16.40
C LEU A 9 -3.38 13.49 -17.61
N PRO A 10 -2.16 14.02 -17.43
CA PRO A 10 -1.30 14.38 -18.55
C PRO A 10 -1.04 13.21 -19.49
N LYS A 11 -1.04 13.50 -20.80
CA LYS A 11 -0.78 12.50 -21.85
C LYS A 11 0.71 12.55 -22.21
N PHE A 12 1.41 11.44 -21.99
CA PHE A 12 2.79 11.29 -22.45
C PHE A 12 2.88 11.28 -23.97
N SER A 13 3.83 12.02 -24.53
CA SER A 13 4.16 11.93 -25.96
C SER A 13 4.81 10.58 -26.27
N GLN A 14 4.92 10.24 -27.55
CA GLN A 14 5.63 9.03 -27.96
C GLN A 14 7.09 9.02 -27.48
N ARG A 15 7.76 10.18 -27.57
CA ARG A 15 9.13 10.36 -27.10
C ARG A 15 9.26 10.15 -25.58
N ASP A 16 8.33 10.68 -24.78
CA ASP A 16 8.37 10.50 -23.32
C ASP A 16 8.21 9.03 -22.94
N ARG A 17 7.35 8.30 -23.65
CA ARG A 17 7.15 6.86 -23.43
C ARG A 17 8.41 6.07 -23.77
N GLU A 18 9.09 6.41 -24.85
CA GLU A 18 10.34 5.77 -25.25
C GLU A 18 11.45 6.05 -24.24
N LEU A 19 11.54 7.28 -23.73
CA LEU A 19 12.50 7.64 -22.67
C LEU A 19 12.23 6.89 -21.36
N LEU A 20 10.97 6.70 -20.99
CA LEU A 20 10.61 5.99 -19.75
C LEU A 20 10.78 4.48 -19.87
N LYS A 21 10.56 3.92 -21.07
CA LYS A 21 10.64 2.47 -21.29
C LYS A 21 12.10 2.02 -21.14
N HIS A 22 12.33 1.06 -20.24
CA HIS A 22 13.67 0.52 -19.91
C HIS A 22 14.63 1.51 -19.24
N SER A 23 14.12 2.58 -18.61
CA SER A 23 14.94 3.58 -17.90
C SER A 23 15.32 3.20 -16.46
N LEU A 24 15.19 1.91 -16.08
CA LEU A 24 15.37 1.44 -14.71
C LEU A 24 16.45 0.37 -14.64
N ASP A 25 17.53 0.66 -13.91
CA ASP A 25 18.59 -0.30 -13.59
C ASP A 25 18.31 -1.07 -12.29
N PHE A 26 17.59 -0.43 -11.35
CA PHE A 26 17.19 -1.01 -10.07
C PHE A 26 15.82 -0.49 -9.65
N ILE A 27 15.14 -1.25 -8.78
CA ILE A 27 13.88 -0.85 -8.16
C ILE A 27 14.11 -0.72 -6.66
N GLY A 28 14.01 0.51 -6.15
CA GLY A 28 13.96 0.78 -4.72
C GLY A 28 12.51 0.76 -4.24
N LEU A 29 12.21 -0.07 -3.24
CA LEU A 29 10.91 -0.09 -2.59
C LEU A 29 11.00 0.60 -1.23
N ASN A 30 10.08 1.53 -0.99
CA ASN A 30 9.95 2.17 0.31
C ASN A 30 8.60 1.79 0.93
N HIS A 31 8.62 1.15 2.09
CA HIS A 31 7.43 0.59 2.74
C HIS A 31 7.48 0.84 4.26
N TYR A 32 6.53 1.62 4.76
CA TYR A 32 6.54 2.10 6.15
C TYR A 32 5.34 1.68 6.97
N THR A 33 4.20 1.38 6.33
CA THR A 33 2.94 1.16 7.05
C THR A 33 2.12 0.15 6.29
N SER A 34 1.42 -0.70 7.04
CA SER A 34 0.56 -1.72 6.47
C SER A 34 -0.81 -1.63 7.14
N ARG A 35 -1.85 -1.77 6.33
CA ARG A 35 -3.23 -1.68 6.79
C ARG A 35 -3.96 -2.92 6.33
N PHE A 36 -4.83 -3.44 7.18
CA PHE A 36 -5.80 -4.43 6.73
C PHE A 36 -6.86 -3.70 5.91
N VAL A 37 -7.10 -4.20 4.70
CA VAL A 37 -7.98 -3.56 3.73
C VAL A 37 -9.03 -4.54 3.22
N GLY A 38 -10.26 -4.06 3.09
CA GLY A 38 -11.36 -4.73 2.41
C GLY A 38 -11.70 -4.02 1.09
N HIS A 39 -12.42 -4.70 0.21
CA HIS A 39 -12.94 -4.06 -1.00
C HIS A 39 -14.11 -3.14 -0.65
N ALA A 40 -13.98 -1.85 -0.98
CA ALA A 40 -15.06 -0.88 -0.81
C ALA A 40 -15.94 -0.82 -2.07
N ALA A 41 -17.20 -1.25 -1.95
CA ALA A 41 -18.18 -1.05 -3.00
C ALA A 41 -18.72 0.38 -2.96
N ASN A 42 -18.33 1.22 -3.92
CA ASN A 42 -18.91 2.54 -4.22
C ASN A 42 -18.71 3.63 -3.15
N SER A 43 -17.53 4.25 -3.12
CA SER A 43 -17.37 5.54 -2.45
C SER A 43 -17.57 6.69 -3.44
N ARG A 44 -18.62 7.50 -3.24
CA ARG A 44 -19.01 8.63 -4.11
C ARG A 44 -18.33 9.96 -3.75
N GLU A 45 -17.38 9.94 -2.83
CA GLU A 45 -16.69 11.15 -2.38
C GLU A 45 -15.39 11.35 -3.16
N GLU A 46 -15.39 12.40 -3.98
CA GLU A 46 -14.15 12.86 -4.61
C GLU A 46 -13.23 13.43 -3.53
N ASN A 47 -11.98 12.92 -3.48
CA ASN A 47 -10.80 13.43 -2.76
C ASN A 47 -10.33 12.68 -1.49
N ASP A 48 -10.87 11.51 -1.16
CA ASP A 48 -10.30 10.66 -0.11
C ASP A 48 -9.32 9.62 -0.71
N PHE A 49 -8.05 9.67 -0.28
CA PHE A 49 -6.95 8.85 -0.80
C PHE A 49 -7.22 7.35 -0.76
N TYR A 50 -7.91 6.83 0.26
CA TYR A 50 -8.19 5.40 0.40
C TYR A 50 -9.44 5.00 -0.37
N LYS A 51 -10.47 5.85 -0.35
CA LYS A 51 -11.70 5.67 -1.12
C LYS A 51 -11.45 5.66 -2.62
N ILE A 52 -10.52 6.49 -3.11
CA ILE A 52 -10.09 6.41 -4.51
C ILE A 52 -9.31 5.14 -4.83
N GLN A 53 -8.95 4.27 -3.89
CA GLN A 53 -8.33 2.99 -4.20
C GLN A 53 -9.35 1.84 -4.20
N ASP A 54 -10.65 2.14 -4.05
CA ASP A 54 -11.70 1.14 -3.84
C ASP A 54 -11.40 0.23 -2.63
N VAL A 55 -10.79 0.85 -1.62
CA VAL A 55 -10.27 0.23 -0.40
C VAL A 55 -10.99 0.81 0.81
N GLU A 56 -11.49 -0.08 1.66
CA GLU A 56 -11.94 0.21 3.02
C GLU A 56 -10.86 -0.23 4.01
N ILE A 57 -10.47 0.66 4.93
CA ILE A 57 -9.55 0.28 6.01
C ILE A 57 -10.37 -0.49 7.05
N ILE A 58 -10.14 -1.81 7.13
CA ILE A 58 -10.82 -2.69 8.09
C ILE A 58 -10.03 -2.83 9.40
N GLY A 59 -8.79 -2.32 9.44
CA GLY A 59 -7.98 -2.29 10.64
C GLY A 59 -6.60 -1.67 10.40
N MET A 60 -5.99 -1.21 11.48
CA MET A 60 -4.57 -0.88 11.53
C MET A 60 -3.84 -1.95 12.35
N ASP A 61 -2.55 -2.11 12.08
CA ASP A 61 -1.61 -2.91 12.87
C ASP A 61 -1.49 -2.46 14.33
N ASN A 62 -1.99 -1.26 14.65
CA ASN A 62 -2.22 -0.80 16.01
C ASN A 62 -3.74 -0.84 16.26
N GLU A 63 -4.23 -1.92 16.86
CA GLU A 63 -5.54 -1.92 17.52
C GLU A 63 -5.43 -1.15 18.85
N ASP A 64 -4.94 0.08 18.80
CA ASP A 64 -4.94 0.96 19.96
C ASP A 64 -6.35 1.51 20.12
N GLU A 65 -7.24 0.72 20.72
CA GLU A 65 -8.40 1.28 21.37
C GLU A 65 -7.82 2.12 22.53
N ASP A 66 -8.00 3.44 22.50
CA ASP A 66 -7.38 4.46 23.38
C ASP A 66 -7.71 4.27 24.89
N THR A 67 -8.44 3.20 25.20
CA THR A 67 -8.88 2.73 26.52
C THR A 67 -8.07 1.53 27.05
N SER A 68 -7.21 0.94 26.22
CA SER A 68 -6.41 -0.24 26.60
C SER A 68 -5.44 0.08 27.74
N PRO A 69 -5.25 -0.81 28.73
CA PRO A 69 -4.23 -0.64 29.77
C PRO A 69 -2.81 -0.51 29.19
N LEU A 70 -1.96 0.33 29.80
CA LEU A 70 -0.60 0.60 29.32
C LEU A 70 0.24 -0.67 29.01
N HIS A 71 0.09 -1.73 29.82
CA HIS A 71 0.84 -2.96 29.61
C HIS A 71 0.42 -3.74 28.36
N GLU A 72 -0.83 -3.58 27.90
CA GLU A 72 -1.35 -4.15 26.66
C GLU A 72 -0.93 -3.29 25.47
N MET A 73 -0.94 -1.96 25.61
CA MET A 73 -0.41 -1.04 24.59
C MET A 73 1.08 -1.24 24.32
N LEU A 74 1.84 -1.70 25.32
CA LEU A 74 3.26 -2.02 25.18
C LEU A 74 3.51 -3.47 24.68
N ASP A 75 2.47 -4.29 24.47
CA ASP A 75 2.59 -5.66 23.96
C ASP A 75 2.65 -5.70 22.42
N ASP A 76 3.84 -5.46 21.87
CA ASP A 76 4.09 -5.42 20.42
C ASP A 76 4.06 -6.79 19.70
N LYS A 77 3.54 -7.87 20.30
CA LYS A 77 3.56 -9.23 19.71
C LYS A 77 2.92 -9.29 18.32
N LEU A 78 1.80 -8.60 18.12
CA LEU A 78 1.11 -8.57 16.83
C LEU A 78 2.00 -7.94 15.75
N LYS A 79 2.55 -6.76 16.04
CA LYS A 79 3.49 -6.05 15.19
C LYS A 79 4.73 -6.91 14.86
N ALA A 80 5.31 -7.57 15.87
CA ALA A 80 6.44 -8.47 15.67
C ALA A 80 6.08 -9.67 14.77
N SER A 81 4.89 -10.25 14.91
CA SER A 81 4.42 -11.34 14.05
C SER A 81 4.21 -10.90 12.60
N TYR A 82 3.66 -9.70 12.41
CA TYR A 82 3.44 -9.10 11.11
C TYR A 82 4.77 -8.90 10.36
N PHE A 83 5.76 -8.29 11.01
CA PHE A 83 7.07 -8.06 10.40
C PHE A 83 7.77 -9.37 10.02
N LYS A 84 7.64 -10.43 10.82
CA LYS A 84 8.16 -11.75 10.47
C LYS A 84 7.50 -12.31 9.20
N ALA A 85 6.17 -12.25 9.12
CA ALA A 85 5.43 -12.70 7.94
C ALA A 85 5.78 -11.87 6.69
N TYR A 86 5.89 -10.55 6.85
CA TYR A 86 6.28 -9.63 5.78
C TYR A 86 7.68 -9.95 5.23
N LEU A 87 8.68 -10.13 6.10
CA LEU A 87 10.04 -10.49 5.68
C LEU A 87 10.08 -11.86 4.98
N ALA A 88 9.29 -12.84 5.47
CA ALA A 88 9.18 -14.14 4.81
C ALA A 88 8.56 -14.02 3.40
N ALA A 89 7.53 -13.19 3.25
CA ALA A 89 6.90 -12.93 1.95
C ALA A 89 7.87 -12.24 0.97
N ILE A 90 8.63 -11.24 1.43
CA ILE A 90 9.68 -10.60 0.60
C ILE A 90 10.73 -11.62 0.18
N HIS A 91 11.24 -12.43 1.12
CA HIS A 91 12.22 -13.45 0.82
C HIS A 91 11.70 -14.43 -0.24
N GLN A 92 10.47 -14.90 -0.10
CA GLN A 92 9.84 -15.78 -1.08
C GLN A 92 9.69 -15.11 -2.45
N ALA A 93 9.28 -13.83 -2.49
CA ALA A 93 9.13 -13.08 -3.73
C ALA A 93 10.48 -12.90 -4.46
N ILE A 94 11.55 -12.61 -3.73
CA ILE A 94 12.91 -12.51 -4.29
C ILE A 94 13.34 -13.85 -4.88
N LEU A 95 13.13 -14.96 -4.15
CA LEU A 95 13.45 -16.29 -4.64
C LEU A 95 12.65 -16.70 -5.89
N CYS A 96 11.44 -16.19 -6.08
CA CYS A 96 10.65 -16.47 -7.28
C CYS A 96 11.14 -15.72 -8.53
N ILE A 97 11.96 -14.67 -8.37
CA ILE A 97 12.48 -13.84 -9.47
C ILE A 97 13.88 -14.29 -9.90
N LEU A 98 14.62 -14.97 -9.02
CA LEU A 98 15.94 -15.56 -9.29
C LEU A 98 15.82 -17.00 -9.80
#